data_AF-A0A9Q0Q9Z3-F1
#
_entry.id   AF-A0A9Q0Q9Z3-F1
#
_cell.length_a   1.000
_cell.length_b   1.000
_cell.length_c   1.000
_cell.angle_alpha   90.00
_cell.angle_beta   90.00
_cell.angle_gamma   90.00
#
_symmetry.space_group_name_H-M   'P 1'
#
loop_
_entity.id
_entity.type
_entity.pdbx_description
1 polymer ?
#
loop_
_entity_poly.entity_id
_entity_poly.type
_entity_poly.pdbx_seq_one_letter_code
_entity_poly.pdbx_strand_id
1 'polypeptide(L)'
;MDLATQNHIRTCWEGKQEVKVHPTINVYTFEMACRMFTSIEDCGHILKLAAQFDIFLKGVISFAINIPGTRFHCAVKAADAIREELRLLARQRREALDKKMASSTQDLLSHLLVTSDAGGKFLSELEIVDNILLLLFASHDTTTSAITCVMKYLAELPEVYRMVLKEQLDIAKSKEPGVLLKWEDLQKMRYSCNVVSEVMRLLPPVRGGFREAIVDFTYAGYTIPKGSKLIWDTGSTHMDPILFPEAEEFRCLEILVFLHNIVKRFEWDLSTPDEKLVYDPMPTPSQGLPVHLRPHQSSV
;
A
#
# COMPACT_ATOMS: atom_id res chain seq x y z
N MET A 1 10.71 -10.87 -4.17
CA MET A 1 9.79 -10.62 -3.03
C MET A 1 9.56 -11.88 -2.23
N ASP A 2 8.86 -12.91 -2.74
CA ASP A 2 8.56 -14.14 -1.98
C ASP A 2 9.78 -14.80 -1.31
N LEU A 3 10.88 -15.01 -2.04
CA LEU A 3 12.11 -15.54 -1.45
C LEU A 3 12.64 -14.71 -0.26
N ALA A 4 12.61 -13.38 -0.37
CA ALA A 4 13.03 -12.49 0.72
C ALA A 4 12.06 -12.56 1.90
N THR A 5 10.74 -12.69 1.65
CA THR A 5 9.73 -12.94 2.69
C THR A 5 9.99 -14.25 3.42
N GLN A 6 10.25 -15.35 2.69
CA GLN A 6 10.56 -16.65 3.29
C GLN A 6 11.84 -16.61 4.12
N ASN A 7 12.88 -15.94 3.63
CA ASN A 7 14.12 -15.76 4.38
C ASN A 7 13.90 -14.94 5.66
N HIS A 8 13.10 -13.87 5.58
CA HIS A 8 12.73 -13.07 6.74
C HIS A 8 11.97 -13.89 7.80
N ILE A 9 10.98 -14.69 7.38
CA ILE A 9 10.24 -15.57 8.29
C ILE A 9 11.17 -16.59 8.95
N ARG A 10 12.01 -17.27 8.16
CA ARG A 10 12.97 -18.26 8.65
C ARG A 10 13.95 -17.70 9.69
N THR A 11 14.43 -16.48 9.47
CA THR A 11 15.45 -15.85 10.34
C THR A 11 14.85 -15.15 11.55
N CYS A 12 13.71 -14.49 11.38
CA CYS A 12 13.14 -13.64 12.42
C CYS A 12 12.00 -14.28 13.20
N TRP A 13 11.39 -15.38 12.74
CA TRP A 13 10.16 -15.93 13.30
C TRP A 13 10.26 -17.40 13.70
N GLU A 14 10.81 -18.25 12.82
CA GLU A 14 10.91 -19.69 13.09
C GLU A 14 11.71 -19.99 14.38
N GLY A 15 11.21 -20.92 15.19
CA GLY A 15 11.82 -21.30 16.46
C GLY A 15 11.54 -20.35 17.63
N LYS A 16 10.77 -19.26 17.44
CA LYS A 16 10.39 -18.33 18.51
C LYS A 16 8.97 -18.58 19.00
N GLN A 17 8.75 -18.46 20.31
CA GLN A 17 7.41 -18.51 20.91
C GLN A 17 6.67 -17.17 20.84
N GLU A 18 7.41 -16.06 20.83
CA GLU A 18 6.86 -14.71 20.77
C GLU A 18 7.70 -13.85 19.82
N VAL A 19 7.04 -13.05 19.00
CA VAL A 19 7.67 -12.12 18.04
C VAL A 19 6.98 -10.76 18.11
N LYS A 20 7.78 -9.70 18.18
CA LYS A 20 7.29 -8.32 18.02
C LYS A 20 7.15 -8.03 16.53
N VAL A 21 5.93 -8.13 16.02
CA VAL A 21 5.61 -7.97 14.59
C VAL A 21 6.14 -6.65 14.01
N HIS A 22 5.78 -5.50 14.59
CA HIS A 22 6.09 -4.21 13.99
C HIS A 22 7.59 -3.94 13.79
N PRO A 23 8.49 -4.08 14.80
CA PRO A 23 9.93 -3.91 14.58
C PRO A 23 10.50 -4.86 13.52
N THR A 24 10.02 -6.09 13.50
CA THR A 24 10.49 -7.12 12.57
C THR A 24 10.05 -6.84 11.13
N ILE A 25 8.79 -6.46 10.93
CA ILE A 25 8.25 -6.06 9.63
C ILE A 25 8.86 -4.75 9.14
N ASN A 26 9.14 -3.79 10.04
CA ASN A 26 9.76 -2.51 9.69
C ASN A 26 11.13 -2.70 9.01
N VAL A 27 11.97 -3.61 9.51
CA VAL A 27 13.25 -3.94 8.86
C VAL A 27 13.01 -4.61 7.50
N TYR A 28 12.07 -5.56 7.44
CA TYR A 28 11.75 -6.30 6.23
C TYR A 28 11.24 -5.41 5.08
N THR A 29 10.34 -4.48 5.37
CA THR A 29 9.79 -3.56 4.36
C THR A 29 10.85 -2.58 3.86
N PHE A 30 11.75 -2.12 4.73
CA PHE A 30 12.88 -1.28 4.33
C PHE A 30 13.84 -2.04 3.41
N GLU A 31 14.23 -3.26 3.81
CA GLU A 31 15.05 -4.15 3.01
C GLU A 31 14.42 -4.40 1.63
N MET A 32 13.11 -4.67 1.58
CA MET A 32 12.41 -4.89 0.32
C MET A 32 12.46 -3.65 -0.58
N ALA A 33 12.26 -2.46 -0.01
CA ALA A 33 12.33 -1.20 -0.74
C ALA A 33 13.75 -0.96 -1.31
N CYS A 34 14.80 -1.20 -0.51
CA CYS A 34 16.19 -1.12 -0.97
C CYS A 34 16.47 -2.11 -2.11
N ARG A 35 16.05 -3.37 -1.99
CA ARG A 35 16.22 -4.37 -3.04
C ARG A 35 15.50 -3.97 -4.34
N MET A 36 14.26 -3.50 -4.24
CA MET A 36 13.45 -3.14 -5.42
C MET A 36 13.88 -1.85 -6.09
N PHE A 37 14.33 -0.85 -5.34
CA PHE A 37 14.65 0.47 -5.88
C PHE A 37 16.12 0.65 -6.24
N THR A 38 17.03 -0.03 -5.54
CA THR A 38 18.48 0.18 -5.71
C THR A 38 19.30 -1.12 -5.80
N SER A 39 18.67 -2.31 -5.78
CA SER A 39 19.32 -3.63 -5.77
C SER A 39 20.36 -3.81 -4.66
N ILE A 40 20.20 -3.15 -3.51
CA ILE A 40 21.09 -3.39 -2.37
C ILE A 40 20.69 -4.71 -1.72
N GLU A 41 21.64 -5.65 -1.61
CA GLU A 41 21.44 -6.94 -0.94
C GLU A 41 22.30 -7.10 0.33
N ASP A 42 23.34 -6.27 0.48
CA ASP A 42 24.22 -6.32 1.65
C ASP A 42 23.48 -5.89 2.92
N CYS A 43 23.34 -6.81 3.87
CA CYS A 43 22.60 -6.57 5.10
C CYS A 43 23.21 -5.44 5.94
N GLY A 44 24.54 -5.30 5.95
CA GLY A 44 25.22 -4.24 6.68
C GLY A 44 24.89 -2.85 6.13
N HIS A 45 24.88 -2.72 4.80
CA HIS A 45 24.51 -1.50 4.10
C HIS A 45 23.03 -1.15 4.34
N ILE A 46 22.12 -2.12 4.24
CA ILE A 46 20.69 -1.90 4.51
C ILE A 46 20.48 -1.42 5.94
N LEU A 47 21.12 -2.05 6.93
CA LEU A 47 21.02 -1.64 8.34
C LEU A 47 21.58 -0.23 8.58
N LYS A 48 22.69 0.13 7.93
CA LYS A 48 23.27 1.49 8.00
C LYS A 48 22.30 2.53 7.44
N LEU A 49 21.70 2.26 6.28
CA LEU A 49 20.71 3.13 5.67
C LEU A 49 19.44 3.23 6.53
N ALA A 50 18.94 2.11 7.05
CA ALA A 50 17.76 2.08 7.93
C ALA A 50 17.97 2.95 9.18
N ALA A 51 19.15 2.90 9.80
CA ALA A 51 19.46 3.71 10.96
C ALA A 51 19.44 5.22 10.66
N GLN A 52 19.91 5.65 9.49
CA GLN A 52 19.77 7.05 9.04
C GLN A 52 18.30 7.38 8.75
N PHE A 53 17.58 6.44 8.15
CA PHE A 53 16.18 6.58 7.80
C PHE A 53 15.30 6.84 9.03
N ASP A 54 15.52 6.09 10.12
CA ASP A 54 14.83 6.28 11.40
C ASP A 54 15.04 7.68 11.99
N ILE A 55 16.21 8.29 11.78
CA ILE A 55 16.50 9.66 12.23
C ILE A 55 15.76 10.66 11.34
N PHE A 56 15.81 10.45 10.02
CA PHE A 56 15.10 11.24 9.02
C PHE A 56 13.59 11.28 9.30
N LEU A 57 12.95 10.11 9.46
CA LEU A 57 11.51 9.97 9.70
C LEU A 57 11.03 10.76 10.93
N LYS A 58 11.79 10.73 12.03
CA LYS A 58 11.47 11.44 13.27
C LYS A 58 11.42 12.97 13.10
N GLY A 59 12.01 13.52 12.04
CA GLY A 59 11.96 14.94 11.74
C GLY A 59 10.83 15.37 10.80
N VAL A 60 10.23 14.45 10.03
CA VAL A 60 9.21 14.78 9.01
C VAL A 60 7.98 15.46 9.62
N ILE A 61 7.54 14.99 10.80
CA ILE A 61 6.37 15.54 11.53
C ILE A 61 6.83 16.44 12.70
N SER A 62 8.08 16.90 12.70
CA SER A 62 8.61 17.79 13.74
C SER A 62 8.46 19.26 13.36
N PHE A 63 8.58 20.17 14.34
CA PHE A 63 8.69 21.60 14.05
C PHE A 63 9.91 21.86 13.16
N ALA A 64 9.70 22.55 12.03
CA ALA A 64 10.70 22.82 11.01
C ALA A 64 11.74 23.90 11.43
N ILE A 65 12.35 23.74 12.60
CA ILE A 65 13.37 24.63 13.16
C ILE A 65 14.73 23.96 12.98
N ASN A 66 15.55 24.46 12.04
CA ASN A 66 16.86 23.87 11.73
C ASN A 66 17.97 24.42 12.63
N ILE A 67 17.93 24.07 13.92
CA ILE A 67 18.95 24.46 14.91
C ILE A 67 19.57 23.20 15.53
N PRO A 68 20.90 23.15 15.76
CA PRO A 68 21.55 22.03 16.44
C PRO A 68 20.83 21.62 17.73
N GLY A 69 20.57 20.33 17.90
CA GLY A 69 19.82 19.75 19.03
C GLY A 69 18.33 19.51 18.75
N THR A 70 17.77 20.08 17.69
CA THR A 70 16.37 19.80 17.27
C THR A 70 16.25 18.50 16.46
N ARG A 71 15.07 17.87 16.49
CA ARG A 71 14.77 16.69 15.65
C ARG A 71 14.86 17.01 14.16
N PHE A 72 14.37 18.18 13.75
CA PHE A 72 14.43 18.62 12.36
C PHE A 72 15.87 18.78 11.87
N HIS A 73 16.76 19.37 12.67
CA HIS A 73 18.18 19.47 12.31
C HIS A 73 18.84 18.10 12.12
N CYS A 74 18.58 17.15 13.03
CA CYS A 74 19.08 15.78 12.90
C CYS A 74 18.55 15.09 11.64
N ALA A 75 17.27 15.28 11.32
CA ALA A 75 16.65 14.71 10.14
C ALA A 75 17.19 15.30 8.82
N VAL A 76 17.49 16.61 8.79
CA VAL A 76 18.16 17.24 7.63
C VAL A 76 19.53 16.61 7.42
N LYS A 77 20.34 16.46 8.48
CA LYS A 77 21.66 15.80 8.38
C LYS A 77 21.55 14.34 7.94
N ALA A 78 20.57 13.61 8.45
CA ALA A 78 20.33 12.23 8.05
C ALA A 78 19.91 12.13 6.58
N ALA A 79 19.04 13.03 6.11
CA ALA A 79 18.64 13.12 4.70
C ALA A 79 19.86 13.41 3.80
N ASP A 80 20.75 14.31 4.20
CA ASP A 80 21.97 14.60 3.45
C ASP A 80 22.90 13.38 3.38
N ALA A 81 23.07 12.66 4.50
CA ALA A 81 23.84 11.41 4.50
C ALA A 81 23.24 10.34 3.59
N ILE A 82 21.91 10.16 3.59
CA ILE A 82 21.23 9.23 2.69
C ILE A 82 21.40 9.67 1.24
N ARG A 83 21.27 10.96 0.93
CA ARG A 83 21.47 11.49 -0.42
C ARG A 83 22.88 11.21 -0.94
N GLU A 84 23.90 11.37 -0.12
CA GLU A 84 25.28 11.05 -0.53
C GLU A 84 25.46 9.56 -0.87
N GLU A 85 24.92 8.66 -0.04
CA GLU A 85 24.97 7.22 -0.33
C GLU A 85 24.20 6.88 -1.62
N LEU A 86 23.02 7.45 -1.83
CA LEU A 86 22.23 7.27 -3.05
C LEU A 86 22.93 7.87 -4.29
N ARG A 87 23.64 8.99 -4.16
CA ARG A 87 24.46 9.58 -5.24
C ARG A 87 25.59 8.63 -5.64
N LEU A 88 26.31 8.08 -4.66
CA LEU A 88 27.38 7.11 -4.92
C LEU A 88 26.83 5.88 -5.66
N LEU A 89 25.70 5.34 -5.22
CA LEU A 89 25.02 4.22 -5.87
C LEU A 89 24.58 4.56 -7.31
N ALA A 90 24.02 5.76 -7.52
CA ALA A 90 23.60 6.22 -8.85
C ALA A 90 24.79 6.30 -9.83
N ARG A 91 25.94 6.79 -9.37
CA ARG A 91 27.17 6.87 -10.19
C ARG A 91 27.75 5.49 -10.50
N GLN A 92 27.87 4.63 -9.49
CA GLN A 92 28.29 3.24 -9.70
C GLN A 92 27.37 2.52 -10.68
N ARG A 93 26.06 2.74 -10.56
CA ARG A 93 25.09 2.14 -11.45
C ARG A 93 25.20 2.66 -12.88
N ARG A 94 25.43 3.96 -13.05
CA ARG A 94 25.70 4.57 -14.36
C ARG A 94 26.88 3.90 -15.05
N GLU A 95 28.01 3.78 -14.36
CA GLU A 95 29.20 3.12 -14.90
C GLU A 95 28.96 1.65 -15.25
N ALA A 96 28.18 0.94 -14.43
CA ALA A 96 27.83 -0.46 -14.70
C ALA A 96 26.92 -0.60 -15.93
N LEU A 97 25.99 0.33 -16.16
CA LEU A 97 25.15 0.38 -17.36
C LEU A 97 25.98 0.66 -18.61
N ASP A 98 26.91 1.62 -18.55
CA ASP A 98 27.80 1.98 -19.66
C ASP A 98 28.70 0.79 -20.05
N LYS A 99 29.18 0.03 -19.05
CA LYS A 99 29.96 -1.20 -19.23
C LYS A 99 29.11 -2.43 -19.55
N LYS A 100 27.78 -2.31 -19.67
CA LYS A 100 26.82 -3.40 -19.89
C LYS A 100 26.89 -4.52 -18.84
N MET A 101 27.32 -4.19 -17.63
CA MET A 101 27.33 -5.10 -16.46
C MET A 101 26.03 -5.05 -15.66
N ALA A 102 25.20 -4.01 -15.87
CA ALA A 102 23.87 -3.88 -15.29
C ALA A 102 22.80 -3.77 -16.39
N SER A 103 21.55 -4.11 -16.03
CA SER A 103 20.39 -3.92 -16.91
C SER A 103 19.62 -2.64 -16.54
N SER A 104 19.04 -1.97 -17.54
CA SER A 104 18.11 -0.86 -17.34
C SER A 104 16.82 -1.27 -16.63
N THR A 105 16.47 -2.55 -16.65
CA THR A 105 15.28 -3.11 -16.01
C THR A 105 15.57 -3.80 -14.67
N GLN A 106 16.81 -3.71 -14.18
CA GLN A 106 17.23 -4.40 -12.96
C GLN A 106 16.51 -3.88 -11.70
N ASP A 107 16.40 -2.57 -11.58
CA ASP A 107 15.67 -1.88 -10.51
C ASP A 107 15.22 -0.49 -10.97
N LEU A 108 14.52 0.22 -10.08
CA LEU A 108 14.01 1.55 -10.39
C LEU A 108 15.13 2.58 -10.63
N LEU A 109 16.22 2.54 -9.87
CA LEU A 109 17.35 3.44 -10.07
C LEU A 109 17.93 3.29 -11.48
N SER A 110 18.19 2.05 -11.93
CA SER A 110 18.60 1.74 -13.30
C SER A 110 17.65 2.34 -14.33
N HIS A 111 16.34 2.20 -14.11
CA HIS A 111 15.33 2.71 -15.01
C HIS A 111 15.35 4.24 -15.07
N LEU A 112 15.30 4.93 -13.92
CA LEU A 112 15.34 6.40 -13.85
C LEU A 112 16.62 6.99 -14.46
N LEU A 113 17.73 6.26 -14.41
CA LEU A 113 18.98 6.67 -15.03
C LEU A 113 18.89 6.72 -16.57
N VAL A 114 18.08 5.88 -17.21
CA VAL A 114 18.02 5.76 -18.69
C VAL A 114 16.69 6.19 -19.31
N THR A 115 15.70 6.56 -18.51
CA THR A 115 14.40 7.02 -19.00
C THR A 115 14.40 8.54 -19.17
N SER A 116 14.08 9.00 -20.37
CA SER A 116 13.76 10.39 -20.65
C SER A 116 12.25 10.63 -20.63
N ASP A 117 11.83 11.89 -20.48
CA ASP A 117 10.45 12.29 -20.76
C ASP A 117 10.12 12.25 -22.27
N ALA A 118 8.88 12.61 -22.62
CA ALA A 118 8.41 12.66 -24.01
C ALA A 118 9.20 13.63 -24.90
N GLY A 119 9.88 14.61 -24.30
CA GLY A 119 10.74 15.58 -25.00
C GLY A 119 12.21 15.15 -25.06
N GLY A 120 12.56 13.95 -24.59
CA GLY A 120 13.95 13.47 -24.55
C GLY A 120 14.78 14.03 -23.39
N LYS A 121 14.18 14.72 -22.42
CA LYS A 121 14.88 15.25 -21.24
C LYS A 121 15.02 14.15 -20.19
N PHE A 122 16.25 13.94 -19.72
CA PHE A 122 16.55 13.06 -18.60
C PHE A 122 16.44 13.78 -17.26
N LEU A 123 16.16 13.02 -16.19
CA LEU A 123 16.25 13.52 -14.82
C LEU A 123 17.71 13.84 -14.47
N SER A 124 17.91 14.94 -13.74
CA SER A 124 19.19 15.27 -13.12
C SER A 124 19.55 14.28 -12.01
N GLU A 125 20.84 14.21 -11.66
CA GLU A 125 21.31 13.36 -10.54
C GLU A 125 20.55 13.67 -9.23
N LEU A 126 20.29 14.96 -8.97
CA LEU A 126 19.53 15.39 -7.80
C LEU A 126 18.08 14.88 -7.84
N GLU A 127 17.39 15.05 -8.97
CA GLU A 127 16.02 14.57 -9.13
C GLU A 127 15.93 13.05 -8.97
N ILE A 128 16.89 12.28 -9.51
CA ILE A 128 16.91 10.82 -9.36
C ILE A 128 17.07 10.44 -7.89
N VAL A 129 18.02 11.05 -7.19
CA VAL A 129 18.30 10.75 -5.78
C VAL A 129 17.10 11.11 -4.89
N ASP A 130 16.50 12.28 -5.10
CA ASP A 130 15.33 12.69 -4.33
C ASP A 130 14.10 11.82 -4.64
N ASN A 131 13.92 11.35 -5.88
CA ASN A 131 12.87 10.39 -6.22
C ASN A 131 13.06 9.04 -5.52
N ILE A 132 14.28 8.50 -5.48
CA ILE A 132 14.57 7.25 -4.77
C ILE A 132 14.36 7.41 -3.27
N LEU A 133 14.82 8.52 -2.67
CA LEU A 133 14.58 8.81 -1.25
C LEU A 133 13.09 8.91 -0.92
N LEU A 134 12.31 9.62 -1.76
CA LEU A 134 10.86 9.75 -1.61
C LEU A 134 10.17 8.39 -1.69
N LEU A 135 10.58 7.51 -2.60
CA LEU A 135 9.97 6.20 -2.76
C LEU A 135 10.33 5.24 -1.62
N LEU A 136 11.57 5.27 -1.14
CA LEU A 136 11.96 4.55 0.08
C LEU A 136 11.10 4.99 1.27
N PHE A 137 10.85 6.29 1.41
CA PHE A 137 9.94 6.83 2.43
C PHE A 137 8.51 6.34 2.27
N ALA A 138 7.97 6.46 1.06
CA ALA A 138 6.59 6.13 0.79
C ALA A 138 6.28 4.64 0.94
N SER A 139 7.20 3.74 0.57
CA SER A 139 6.97 2.28 0.56
C SER A 139 7.26 1.59 1.89
N HIS A 140 8.05 2.21 2.77
CA HIS A 140 8.53 1.60 4.00
C HIS A 140 7.50 1.66 5.14
N ASP A 141 7.22 2.86 5.66
CA ASP A 141 6.36 3.03 6.84
C ASP A 141 4.90 2.64 6.59
N THR A 142 4.38 2.98 5.39
CA THR A 142 2.97 2.68 5.03
C THR A 142 2.72 1.18 4.97
N THR A 143 3.59 0.42 4.30
CA THR A 143 3.49 -1.04 4.19
C THR A 143 3.69 -1.71 5.54
N THR A 144 4.62 -1.20 6.37
CA THR A 144 4.83 -1.69 7.74
C THR A 144 3.57 -1.59 8.57
N SER A 145 2.92 -0.42 8.53
CA SER A 145 1.67 -0.16 9.23
C SER A 145 0.55 -1.08 8.71
N ALA A 146 0.40 -1.20 7.39
CA ALA A 146 -0.61 -2.05 6.77
C ALA A 146 -0.47 -3.53 7.18
N ILE A 147 0.73 -4.10 7.07
CA ILE A 147 0.99 -5.50 7.46
C ILE A 147 0.71 -5.70 8.95
N THR A 148 1.17 -4.78 9.80
CA THR A 148 0.95 -4.85 11.26
C THR A 148 -0.54 -4.83 11.60
N CYS A 149 -1.31 -3.95 10.95
CA CYS A 149 -2.77 -3.87 11.15
C CYS A 149 -3.48 -5.13 10.64
N VAL A 150 -3.07 -5.69 9.50
CA VAL A 150 -3.64 -6.93 8.97
C VAL A 150 -3.42 -8.07 9.96
N MET A 151 -2.21 -8.19 10.50
CA MET A 151 -1.92 -9.21 11.51
C MET A 151 -2.75 -9.05 12.78
N LYS A 152 -2.97 -7.82 13.25
CA LYS A 152 -3.85 -7.53 14.38
C LYS A 152 -5.28 -8.03 14.13
N TYR A 153 -5.89 -7.64 13.00
CA TYR A 153 -7.28 -8.02 12.70
C TYR A 153 -7.43 -9.52 12.45
N LEU A 154 -6.45 -10.18 11.82
CA LEU A 154 -6.48 -11.63 11.66
C LEU A 154 -6.43 -12.36 13.02
N ALA A 155 -5.72 -11.82 14.00
CA ALA A 155 -5.70 -12.39 15.36
C ALA A 155 -7.02 -12.15 16.12
N GLU A 156 -7.64 -10.98 15.94
CA GLU A 156 -8.90 -10.60 16.60
C GLU A 156 -10.14 -11.22 15.94
N LEU A 157 -10.04 -11.68 14.68
CA LEU A 157 -11.15 -12.23 13.88
C LEU A 157 -10.84 -13.66 13.39
N PRO A 158 -10.99 -14.69 14.24
CA PRO A 158 -10.62 -16.07 13.90
C PRO A 158 -11.32 -16.64 12.66
N GLU A 159 -12.58 -16.28 12.41
CA GLU A 159 -13.30 -16.73 11.21
C GLU A 159 -12.72 -16.13 9.92
N VAL A 160 -12.33 -14.86 9.95
CA VAL A 160 -11.65 -14.20 8.81
C VAL A 160 -10.30 -14.87 8.58
N TYR A 161 -9.53 -15.12 9.64
CA TYR A 161 -8.27 -15.86 9.55
C TYR A 161 -8.46 -17.24 8.93
N ARG A 162 -9.47 -18.01 9.35
CA ARG A 162 -9.75 -19.35 8.80
C ARG A 162 -10.04 -19.30 7.29
N MET A 163 -10.74 -18.26 6.84
CA MET A 163 -11.06 -18.07 5.42
C MET A 163 -9.82 -17.65 4.61
N VAL A 164 -8.99 -16.75 5.12
CA VAL A 164 -7.68 -16.42 4.52
C VAL A 164 -6.79 -17.67 4.45
N LEU A 165 -6.66 -18.41 5.55
CA LEU A 165 -5.86 -19.62 5.61
C LEU A 165 -6.34 -20.66 4.59
N LYS A 166 -7.65 -20.86 4.47
CA LYS A 166 -8.22 -21.77 3.46
C LYS A 166 -7.81 -21.35 2.04
N GLU A 167 -7.99 -20.07 1.69
CA GLU A 167 -7.60 -19.53 0.38
C GLU A 167 -6.10 -19.76 0.10
N GLN A 168 -5.24 -19.45 1.08
CA GLN A 168 -3.79 -19.60 0.93
C GLN A 168 -3.36 -21.07 0.80
N LEU A 169 -3.99 -21.99 1.56
CA LEU A 169 -3.73 -23.42 1.46
C LEU A 169 -4.20 -24.02 0.13
N ASP A 170 -5.33 -23.56 -0.41
CA ASP A 170 -5.82 -24.02 -1.70
C ASP A 170 -4.90 -23.57 -2.85
N ILE A 171 -4.36 -22.33 -2.77
CA ILE A 171 -3.31 -21.86 -3.68
C ILE A 171 -2.04 -22.70 -3.53
N ALA A 172 -1.57 -22.96 -2.31
CA ALA A 172 -0.37 -23.74 -2.05
C ALA A 172 -0.48 -25.18 -2.58
N LYS A 173 -1.63 -25.84 -2.42
CA LYS A 173 -1.89 -27.20 -2.96
C LYS A 173 -1.86 -27.26 -4.48
N SER A 174 -2.17 -26.15 -5.15
CA SER A 174 -2.11 -26.07 -6.62
C SER A 174 -0.67 -26.00 -7.16
N LYS A 175 0.34 -25.95 -6.28
CA LYS A 175 1.74 -25.77 -6.61
C LYS A 175 2.58 -26.96 -6.13
N GLU A 176 3.68 -27.21 -6.84
CA GLU A 176 4.69 -28.17 -6.39
C GLU A 176 5.43 -27.63 -5.15
N PRO A 177 5.84 -28.51 -4.20
CA PRO A 177 6.60 -28.10 -3.03
C PRO A 177 7.87 -27.33 -3.40
N GLY A 178 8.12 -26.21 -2.72
CA GLY A 178 9.32 -25.39 -2.92
C GLY A 178 9.26 -24.41 -4.09
N VAL A 179 8.18 -24.41 -4.88
CA VAL A 179 7.99 -23.43 -5.96
C VAL A 179 7.51 -22.10 -5.40
N LEU A 180 8.26 -21.03 -5.68
CA LEU A 180 7.91 -19.66 -5.29
C LEU A 180 6.56 -19.21 -5.89
N LEU A 181 5.90 -18.29 -5.19
CA LEU A 181 4.71 -17.58 -5.66
C LEU A 181 5.03 -16.80 -6.93
N LYS A 182 4.15 -16.95 -7.93
CA LYS A 182 4.18 -16.16 -9.16
C LYS A 182 3.06 -15.13 -9.15
N TRP A 183 3.10 -14.20 -10.09
CA TRP A 183 2.07 -13.16 -10.22
C TRP A 183 0.66 -13.75 -10.34
N GLU A 184 0.52 -14.85 -11.07
CA GLU A 184 -0.75 -15.54 -11.29
C GLU A 184 -1.33 -16.14 -10.00
N ASP A 185 -0.48 -16.44 -9.00
CA ASP A 185 -0.93 -16.94 -7.70
C ASP A 185 -1.48 -15.80 -6.83
N LEU A 186 -0.83 -14.63 -6.88
CA LEU A 186 -1.30 -13.43 -6.17
C LEU A 186 -2.68 -13.00 -6.67
N GLN A 187 -2.95 -13.13 -7.97
CA GLN A 187 -4.26 -12.83 -8.57
C GLN A 187 -5.39 -13.74 -8.06
N LYS A 188 -5.07 -14.89 -7.46
CA LYS A 188 -6.05 -15.82 -6.86
C LYS A 188 -6.43 -15.43 -5.42
N MET A 189 -5.65 -14.57 -4.76
CA MET A 189 -5.82 -14.18 -3.34
C MET A 189 -6.95 -13.15 -3.13
N ARG A 190 -8.11 -13.36 -3.74
CA ARG A 190 -9.20 -12.37 -3.80
C ARG A 190 -9.77 -12.05 -2.42
N TYR A 191 -10.00 -13.05 -1.59
CA TYR A 191 -10.50 -12.86 -0.22
C TYR A 191 -9.46 -12.14 0.63
N SER A 192 -8.19 -12.55 0.55
CA SER A 192 -7.08 -11.87 1.24
C SER A 192 -6.98 -10.40 0.82
N CYS A 193 -7.13 -10.06 -0.47
CA CYS A 193 -7.15 -8.67 -0.95
C CYS A 193 -8.32 -7.86 -0.38
N ASN A 194 -9.50 -8.47 -0.21
CA ASN A 194 -10.65 -7.82 0.42
C ASN A 194 -10.38 -7.57 1.91
N VAL A 195 -9.75 -8.52 2.61
CA VAL A 195 -9.33 -8.35 4.01
C VAL A 195 -8.33 -7.21 4.14
N VAL A 196 -7.31 -7.14 3.28
CA VAL A 196 -6.34 -6.04 3.28
C VAL A 196 -7.04 -4.69 3.03
N SER A 197 -7.97 -4.65 2.08
CA SER A 197 -8.75 -3.43 1.79
C SER A 197 -9.59 -2.97 2.99
N GLU A 198 -10.27 -3.90 3.67
CA GLU A 198 -11.11 -3.58 4.83
C GLU A 198 -10.28 -3.15 6.05
N VAL A 199 -9.12 -3.78 6.26
CA VAL A 199 -8.16 -3.32 7.27
C VAL A 199 -7.70 -1.89 6.97
N MET A 200 -7.39 -1.56 5.72
CA MET A 200 -7.00 -0.19 5.32
C MET A 200 -8.18 0.79 5.36
N ARG A 201 -9.43 0.32 5.24
CA ARG A 201 -10.61 1.15 5.48
C ARG A 201 -10.67 1.57 6.95
N LEU A 202 -10.57 0.60 7.86
CA LEU A 202 -10.67 0.82 9.30
C LEU A 202 -9.44 1.52 9.91
N LEU A 203 -8.23 1.14 9.46
CA LEU A 203 -6.95 1.66 9.94
C LEU A 203 -6.07 2.07 8.74
N PRO A 204 -6.41 3.18 8.05
CA PRO A 204 -5.61 3.65 6.93
C PRO A 204 -4.21 4.08 7.40
N PRO A 205 -3.12 3.59 6.78
CA PRO A 205 -1.75 4.01 7.14
C PRO A 205 -1.53 5.52 7.00
N VAL A 206 -2.21 6.15 6.04
CA VAL A 206 -2.17 7.60 5.80
C VAL A 206 -3.55 8.17 6.09
N ARG A 207 -3.63 9.11 7.05
CA ARG A 207 -4.90 9.74 7.46
C ARG A 207 -5.43 10.73 6.44
N GLY A 208 -4.58 11.33 5.60
CA GLY A 208 -5.03 12.37 4.70
C GLY A 208 -3.88 13.11 4.04
N GLY A 209 -4.20 14.23 3.39
CA GLY A 209 -3.21 15.06 2.73
C GLY A 209 -3.58 16.53 2.71
N PHE A 210 -2.56 17.37 2.63
CA PHE A 210 -2.71 18.81 2.59
C PHE A 210 -2.82 19.32 1.14
N ARG A 211 -3.62 20.38 0.94
CA ARG A 211 -3.75 21.13 -0.30
C ARG A 211 -3.81 22.62 0.00
N GLU A 212 -3.53 23.44 -1.00
CA GLU A 212 -3.73 24.88 -0.96
C GLU A 212 -4.67 25.30 -2.09
N ALA A 213 -5.65 26.12 -1.77
CA ALA A 213 -6.52 26.73 -2.77
C ALA A 213 -5.72 27.72 -3.62
N ILE A 214 -5.51 27.44 -4.90
CA ILE A 214 -4.75 28.33 -5.79
C ILE A 214 -5.60 29.47 -6.38
N VAL A 215 -6.92 29.35 -6.27
CA VAL A 215 -7.94 30.30 -6.69
C VAL A 215 -9.11 30.26 -5.70
N ASP A 216 -9.93 31.30 -5.69
CA ASP A 216 -11.20 31.29 -4.96
C ASP A 216 -12.16 30.29 -5.64
N PHE A 217 -12.84 29.45 -4.86
CA PHE A 217 -13.86 28.55 -5.39
C PHE A 217 -14.97 28.29 -4.38
N THR A 218 -16.14 27.84 -4.85
CA THR A 218 -17.27 27.46 -3.99
C THR A 218 -17.46 25.95 -4.03
N TYR A 219 -17.64 25.34 -2.87
CA TYR A 219 -17.93 23.91 -2.71
C TYR A 219 -18.98 23.70 -1.62
N ALA A 220 -20.03 22.92 -1.92
CA ALA A 220 -21.13 22.63 -0.99
C ALA A 220 -21.73 23.88 -0.30
N GLY A 221 -21.80 25.00 -1.03
CA GLY A 221 -22.31 26.29 -0.52
C GLY A 221 -21.29 27.14 0.25
N TYR A 222 -20.07 26.65 0.48
CA TYR A 222 -19.00 27.39 1.14
C TYR A 222 -18.05 28.01 0.12
N THR A 223 -17.74 29.30 0.28
CA THR A 223 -16.67 29.96 -0.47
C THR A 223 -15.34 29.72 0.22
N ILE A 224 -14.39 29.13 -0.50
CA ILE A 224 -13.03 28.83 -0.08
C ILE A 224 -12.08 29.82 -0.77
N PRO A 225 -11.50 30.78 -0.03
CA PRO A 225 -10.57 31.76 -0.60
C PRO A 225 -9.25 31.13 -1.03
N LYS A 226 -8.61 31.71 -2.04
CA LYS A 226 -7.23 31.47 -2.43
C LYS A 226 -6.29 31.59 -1.22
N GLY A 227 -5.33 30.68 -1.12
CA GLY A 227 -4.35 30.58 -0.04
C GLY A 227 -4.81 29.71 1.14
N SER A 228 -6.10 29.36 1.21
CA SER A 228 -6.65 28.47 2.24
C SER A 228 -5.97 27.11 2.22
N LYS A 229 -5.57 26.62 3.40
CA LYS A 229 -5.02 25.27 3.58
C LYS A 229 -6.17 24.31 3.81
N LEU A 230 -6.23 23.28 2.98
CA LEU A 230 -7.26 22.25 3.02
C LEU A 230 -6.60 20.95 3.44
N ILE A 231 -7.32 20.17 4.25
CA ILE A 231 -6.98 18.78 4.55
C ILE A 231 -8.16 17.93 4.12
N TRP A 232 -7.89 16.88 3.35
CA TRP A 232 -8.85 15.79 3.16
C TRP A 232 -8.45 14.68 4.13
N ASP A 233 -9.44 14.13 4.85
CA ASP A 233 -9.23 13.11 5.87
C ASP A 233 -9.84 11.79 5.42
N THR A 234 -8.97 10.86 5.05
CA THR A 234 -9.33 9.48 4.68
C THR A 234 -10.07 8.78 5.83
N GLY A 235 -9.67 9.04 7.08
CA GLY A 235 -10.28 8.41 8.25
C GLY A 235 -11.77 8.74 8.37
N SER A 236 -12.13 10.03 8.26
CA SER A 236 -13.52 10.46 8.30
C SER A 236 -14.33 9.89 7.14
N THR A 237 -13.81 9.93 5.91
CA THR A 237 -14.52 9.38 4.73
C THR A 237 -14.75 7.87 4.85
N HIS A 238 -13.75 7.11 5.33
CA HIS A 238 -13.86 5.66 5.49
C HIS A 238 -14.80 5.24 6.63
N MET A 239 -15.11 6.16 7.54
CA MET A 239 -16.01 5.97 8.68
C MET A 239 -17.36 6.66 8.51
N ASP A 240 -17.63 7.25 7.33
CA ASP A 240 -18.90 7.89 7.04
C ASP A 240 -20.00 6.82 6.93
N PRO A 241 -21.00 6.79 7.83
CA PRO A 241 -22.05 5.77 7.83
C PRO A 241 -22.95 5.85 6.59
N ILE A 242 -22.95 6.98 5.88
CA ILE A 242 -23.67 7.15 4.64
C ILE A 242 -22.96 6.39 3.50
N LEU A 243 -21.62 6.38 3.49
CA LEU A 243 -20.81 5.64 2.51
C LEU A 243 -20.61 4.17 2.91
N PHE A 244 -20.47 3.91 4.22
CA PHE A 244 -20.21 2.60 4.80
C PHE A 244 -21.19 2.36 5.96
N PRO A 245 -22.37 1.79 5.72
CA PRO A 245 -23.28 1.41 6.80
C PRO A 245 -22.56 0.52 7.83
N GLU A 246 -22.73 0.82 9.11
CA GLU A 246 -22.00 0.15 10.21
C GLU A 246 -20.47 0.27 10.07
N ALA A 247 -19.98 1.47 9.75
CA ALA A 247 -18.58 1.72 9.38
C ALA A 247 -17.53 1.25 10.41
N GLU A 248 -17.91 1.12 11.68
CA GLU A 248 -17.03 0.65 12.75
C GLU A 248 -16.81 -0.88 12.71
N GLU A 249 -17.67 -1.63 12.01
CA GLU A 249 -17.59 -3.08 11.92
C GLU A 249 -16.66 -3.55 10.80
N PHE A 250 -16.00 -4.69 11.02
CA PHE A 250 -15.18 -5.35 10.00
C PHE A 250 -16.05 -6.15 9.04
N ARG A 251 -16.27 -5.64 7.82
CA ARG A 251 -17.24 -6.20 6.86
C ARG A 251 -16.60 -6.64 5.55
N CYS A 252 -15.77 -7.67 5.60
CA CYS A 252 -15.48 -8.46 4.38
C CYS A 252 -16.60 -9.44 4.02
N LEU A 253 -17.42 -9.84 4.99
CA LEU A 253 -18.21 -11.07 4.91
C LEU A 253 -19.62 -10.86 4.36
N GLU A 254 -20.36 -9.83 4.76
CA GLU A 254 -21.79 -9.76 4.42
C GLU A 254 -22.07 -9.63 2.93
N ILE A 255 -21.36 -8.73 2.23
CA ILE A 255 -21.53 -8.59 0.78
C ILE A 255 -21.06 -9.87 0.07
N LEU A 256 -19.96 -10.47 0.49
CA LEU A 256 -19.45 -11.70 -0.14
C LEU A 256 -20.33 -12.92 0.16
N VAL A 257 -20.92 -13.02 1.35
CA VAL A 257 -21.86 -14.07 1.77
C VAL A 257 -23.19 -13.89 1.04
N PHE A 258 -23.69 -12.65 0.94
CA PHE A 258 -24.88 -12.32 0.15
C PHE A 258 -24.65 -12.65 -1.32
N LEU A 259 -23.53 -12.19 -1.92
CA LEU A 259 -23.14 -12.50 -3.29
C LEU A 259 -23.00 -14.01 -3.52
N HIS A 260 -22.29 -14.73 -2.65
CA HIS A 260 -22.13 -16.18 -2.74
C HIS A 260 -23.49 -16.90 -2.77
N ASN A 261 -24.41 -16.50 -1.89
CA ASN A 261 -25.73 -17.14 -1.81
C ASN A 261 -26.64 -16.74 -2.96
N ILE A 262 -26.68 -15.47 -3.38
CA ILE A 262 -27.58 -15.00 -4.42
C ILE A 262 -27.17 -15.55 -5.79
N VAL A 263 -25.87 -15.51 -6.16
CA VAL A 263 -25.40 -15.97 -7.48
C VAL A 263 -25.49 -17.49 -7.64
N LYS A 264 -25.33 -18.25 -6.56
CA LYS A 264 -25.47 -19.72 -6.58
C LYS A 264 -26.92 -20.18 -6.68
N ARG A 265 -27.87 -19.33 -6.29
CA ARG A 265 -29.28 -19.69 -6.22
C ARG A 265 -30.08 -19.15 -7.39
N PHE A 266 -29.70 -17.99 -7.93
CA PHE A 266 -30.49 -17.28 -8.93
C PHE A 266 -29.60 -16.69 -10.04
N GLU A 267 -30.10 -16.73 -11.27
CA GLU A 267 -29.81 -15.74 -12.31
C GLU A 267 -30.84 -14.61 -12.25
N TRP A 268 -30.52 -13.43 -12.77
CA TRP A 268 -31.48 -12.34 -12.82
C TRP A 268 -31.24 -11.38 -13.98
N ASP A 269 -32.29 -10.66 -14.35
CA ASP A 269 -32.26 -9.54 -15.29
C ASP A 269 -33.03 -8.34 -14.72
N LEU A 270 -32.67 -7.13 -15.16
CA LEU A 270 -33.32 -5.89 -14.72
C LEU A 270 -34.73 -5.81 -15.32
N SER A 271 -35.74 -5.64 -14.47
CA SER A 271 -37.10 -5.36 -14.94
C SER A 271 -37.21 -3.97 -15.56
N THR A 272 -36.33 -3.05 -15.21
CA THR A 272 -36.25 -1.69 -15.80
C THR A 272 -34.78 -1.32 -16.06
N PRO A 273 -34.23 -1.62 -17.24
CA PRO A 273 -32.80 -1.43 -17.54
C PRO A 273 -32.29 0.02 -17.45
N ASP A 274 -33.15 1.00 -17.74
CA ASP A 274 -32.80 2.44 -17.77
C ASP A 274 -33.31 3.20 -16.54
N GLU A 275 -33.48 2.50 -15.42
CA GLU A 275 -33.92 3.11 -14.17
C GLU A 275 -32.95 4.21 -13.71
N LYS A 276 -33.50 5.40 -13.42
CA LYS A 276 -32.69 6.53 -12.96
C LYS A 276 -32.24 6.32 -11.51
N LEU A 277 -31.00 6.72 -11.22
CA LEU A 277 -30.54 6.84 -9.84
C LEU A 277 -30.99 8.20 -9.29
N VAL A 278 -31.67 8.18 -8.14
CA VAL A 278 -32.00 9.37 -7.34
C VAL A 278 -30.99 9.47 -6.22
N TYR A 279 -30.53 10.68 -5.93
CA TYR A 279 -29.54 10.95 -4.90
C TYR A 279 -30.19 11.67 -3.71
N ASP A 280 -30.45 10.94 -2.62
CA ASP A 280 -30.89 11.53 -1.34
C ASP A 280 -30.82 10.51 -0.17
N PRO A 281 -29.82 10.53 0.73
CA PRO A 281 -28.48 11.14 0.64
C PRO A 281 -27.51 10.32 -0.23
N MET A 282 -27.91 9.11 -0.66
CA MET A 282 -27.11 8.19 -1.48
C MET A 282 -27.80 7.85 -2.80
N PRO A 283 -27.06 7.39 -3.83
CA PRO A 283 -27.66 6.91 -5.06
C PRO A 283 -28.51 5.68 -4.80
N THR A 284 -29.82 5.82 -4.97
CA THR A 284 -30.77 4.71 -4.95
C THR A 284 -31.51 4.65 -6.28
N PRO A 285 -31.71 3.45 -6.84
CA PRO A 285 -32.59 3.26 -8.00
C PRO A 285 -33.98 3.82 -7.70
N SER A 286 -34.51 4.69 -8.58
CA SER A 286 -35.75 5.46 -8.38
C SER A 286 -37.00 4.63 -8.08
N GLN A 287 -36.98 3.35 -8.42
CA GLN A 287 -38.00 2.32 -8.22
C GLN A 287 -37.48 1.12 -7.41
N GLY A 288 -36.28 1.20 -6.84
CA GLY A 288 -35.72 0.17 -5.97
C GLY A 288 -35.11 -1.04 -6.69
N LEU A 289 -34.71 -0.93 -7.97
CA LEU A 289 -34.05 -1.98 -8.75
C LEU A 289 -34.87 -3.28 -8.85
N PRO A 290 -36.08 -3.24 -9.43
CA PRO A 290 -36.84 -4.47 -9.66
C PRO A 290 -36.06 -5.41 -10.59
N VAL A 291 -35.91 -6.67 -10.16
CA VAL A 291 -35.23 -7.75 -10.91
C VAL A 291 -36.15 -8.95 -11.08
N HIS A 292 -36.06 -9.63 -12.23
CA HIS A 292 -36.66 -10.94 -12.42
C HIS A 292 -35.68 -12.02 -12.00
N LEU A 293 -35.97 -12.74 -10.90
CA LEU A 293 -35.14 -13.84 -10.44
C LEU A 293 -35.52 -15.15 -11.13
N ARG A 294 -34.53 -15.85 -11.66
CA ARG A 294 -34.65 -17.21 -12.23
C ARG A 294 -33.79 -18.16 -11.40
N PRO A 295 -34.36 -19.10 -10.65
CA PRO A 295 -33.57 -20.04 -9.88
C PRO A 295 -32.74 -20.93 -10.82
N HIS A 296 -31.50 -21.21 -10.43
CA HIS A 296 -30.71 -22.24 -11.11
C HIS A 296 -31.44 -23.58 -10.99
N GLN A 297 -31.53 -24.35 -12.07
CA GLN A 297 -32.07 -25.70 -11.98
C GLN A 297 -31.21 -26.49 -10.99
N SER A 298 -31.85 -27.01 -9.94
CA SER A 298 -31.16 -27.71 -8.87
C SER A 298 -30.40 -28.90 -9.44
N SER A 299 -29.08 -28.78 -9.51
CA SER A 299 -28.22 -29.97 -9.54
C SER A 299 -28.31 -30.55 -8.14
N VAL A 300 -29.07 -31.63 -7.99
CA VAL A 300 -29.06 -32.47 -6.78
C VAL A 300 -27.63 -32.88 -6.46
#